data_AF-A0A430VUL4-F1
#
_entry.id   AF-A0A430VUL4-F1
#
_cell.length_a   1.000
_cell.length_b   1.000
_cell.length_c   1.000
_cell.angle_alpha   90.00
_cell.angle_beta   90.00
_cell.angle_gamma   90.00
#
_symmetry.space_group_name_H-M   'P 1'
#
loop_
_entity.id
_entity.type
_entity.pdbx_description
1 polymer ?
#
loop_
_entity_poly.entity_id
_entity_poly.type
_entity_poly.pdbx_seq_one_letter_code
_entity_poly.pdbx_strand_id
1 'polypeptide(L)' 'MELDVRTIPPRERHPRIFALFDSLKPGENFVLVNDHDPKPLYYQLMAERPGQVDWTYLEEGPEVWRVRIGKR' A
#
# COMPACT_ATOMS: atom_id res chain seq x y z
N MET A 1 -4.94 3.66 9.94
CA MET A 1 -4.97 4.87 9.09
C MET A 1 -5.28 4.48 7.66
N GLU A 2 -5.90 5.35 6.85
CA GLU A 2 -6.22 5.09 5.44
C GLU A 2 -5.50 6.11 4.54
N LEU A 3 -4.99 5.64 3.40
CA LEU A 3 -4.35 6.44 2.35
C LEU A 3 -5.09 6.20 1.02
N ASP A 4 -5.93 7.16 0.63
CA ASP A 4 -6.63 7.13 -0.66
C ASP A 4 -5.80 7.80 -1.75
N VAL A 5 -5.17 6.99 -2.60
CA VAL A 5 -4.30 7.47 -3.66
C VAL A 5 -5.03 7.90 -4.92
N ARG A 6 -6.35 7.68 -5.01
CA ARG A 6 -7.17 8.17 -6.13
C ARG A 6 -7.20 9.69 -6.16
N THR A 7 -7.02 10.32 -5.00
CA THR A 7 -6.94 11.78 -4.81
C THR A 7 -5.55 12.36 -5.06
N ILE A 8 -4.54 11.51 -5.30
CA ILE A 8 -3.12 11.89 -5.41
C ILE A 8 -2.66 11.78 -6.87
N PRO A 9 -1.92 12.77 -7.40
CA PRO A 9 -1.35 12.69 -8.74
C PRO A 9 -0.52 11.41 -8.93
N PRO A 10 -0.62 10.70 -10.08
CA PRO A 10 0.04 9.40 -10.28
C PRO A 10 1.52 9.38 -9.92
N ARG A 11 2.27 10.42 -10.33
CA ARG A 11 3.71 10.56 -10.04
C ARG A 11 4.05 10.68 -8.54
N GLU A 12 3.10 11.04 -7.70
CA GLU A 12 3.28 11.20 -6.26
C GLU A 12 2.81 9.98 -5.45
N ARG A 13 2.07 9.05 -6.06
CA ARG A 13 1.49 7.90 -5.35
C ARG A 13 2.57 7.01 -4.73
N HIS A 14 3.48 6.47 -5.54
CA HIS A 14 4.51 5.54 -5.06
C HIS A 14 5.44 6.18 -4.01
N PRO A 15 6.01 7.39 -4.22
CA PRO A 15 6.83 8.04 -3.20
C PRO A 15 6.11 8.22 -1.86
N ARG A 16 4.83 8.61 -1.87
CA ARG A 16 4.04 8.77 -0.64
C ARG A 16 3.76 7.44 0.05
N ILE A 17 3.41 6.40 -0.70
CA ILE A 17 3.16 5.06 -0.15
C ILE A 17 4.41 4.51 0.52
N PHE A 18 5.58 4.64 -0.13
CA PHE A 18 6.84 4.11 0.40
C PHE A 18 7.31 4.89 1.61
N ALA A 19 7.24 6.23 1.57
CA ALA A 19 7.56 7.06 2.71
C ALA A 19 6.66 6.72 3.92
N LEU A 20 5.37 6.51 3.68
CA LEU A 20 4.44 6.10 4.72
C LEU A 20 4.81 4.73 5.30
N PHE A 21 5.03 3.72 4.45
CA PHE A 21 5.46 2.39 4.88
C PHE A 21 6.75 2.43 5.71
N ASP A 22 7.75 3.17 5.24
CA ASP A 22 9.05 3.26 5.91
C ASP A 22 8.93 3.91 7.30
N SER A 23 7.99 4.84 7.47
CA SER A 23 7.70 5.49 8.76
C SER A 23 6.96 4.61 9.78
N LEU A 24 6.37 3.49 9.34
CA LEU A 24 5.70 2.56 10.25
C LEU A 24 6.72 1.93 11.22
N LYS A 25 6.27 1.69 12.45
CA LYS A 25 6.93 0.77 13.38
C LYS A 25 6.53 -0.68 13.07
N PRO A 26 7.35 -1.68 13.47
CA PRO A 26 6.93 -3.08 13.45
C PRO A 26 5.57 -3.29 14.12
N GLY A 27 4.68 -4.02 13.46
CA GLY A 27 3.28 -4.24 13.87
C GLY A 27 2.28 -3.17 13.42
N GLU A 28 2.73 -2.00 12.95
CA GLU A 28 1.84 -0.96 12.44
C GLU A 28 1.43 -1.20 10.98
N ASN A 29 0.30 -0.62 10.58
CA ASN A 29 -0.26 -0.77 9.25
C ASN A 29 -1.11 0.43 8.82
N PHE A 30 -1.32 0.55 7.51
CA PHE A 30 -2.32 1.43 6.92
C PHE A 30 -3.12 0.71 5.83
N VAL A 31 -4.25 1.28 5.45
CA VAL A 31 -5.08 0.80 4.34
C VAL A 31 -4.82 1.68 3.12
N LEU A 32 -4.36 1.09 2.03
CA LEU A 32 -4.28 1.72 0.71
C LEU A 32 -5.63 1.59 0.02
N VAL A 33 -6.17 2.69 -0.52
CA VAL A 33 -7.37 2.70 -1.36
C VAL A 33 -6.98 3.13 -2.78
N ASN A 34 -7.28 2.30 -3.78
CA ASN A 34 -6.89 2.50 -5.17
C ASN A 34 -8.06 2.23 -6.14
N ASP A 35 -7.94 2.75 -7.36
CA ASP A 35 -8.92 2.58 -8.46
C ASP A 35 -8.68 1.30 -9.29
N HIS A 36 -7.62 0.55 -9.02
CA HIS A 36 -7.28 -0.71 -9.67
C HIS A 36 -6.47 -1.62 -8.72
N ASP A 37 -6.28 -2.88 -9.10
CA ASP A 37 -5.46 -3.83 -8.35
C ASP A 37 -4.02 -3.32 -8.19
N PRO A 38 -3.54 -3.06 -6.95
CA PRO A 38 -2.18 -2.59 -6.71
C PRO A 38 -1.13 -3.72 -6.70
N LYS A 39 -1.40 -4.87 -7.34
CA LYS A 39 -0.46 -5.99 -7.45
C LYS A 39 0.96 -5.63 -7.93
N PRO A 40 1.17 -4.72 -8.90
CA PRO A 40 2.54 -4.28 -9.25
C PRO A 40 3.28 -3.62 -8.08
N LEU A 41 2.57 -2.80 -7.28
CA LEU A 41 3.11 -2.15 -6.09
C LEU A 41 3.48 -3.17 -5.01
N TYR A 42 2.67 -4.22 -4.83
CA TYR A 42 3.01 -5.33 -3.92
C TYR A 42 4.38 -5.93 -4.25
N TYR A 43 4.60 -6.31 -5.51
CA TYR A 43 5.88 -6.88 -5.93
C TYR A 43 7.04 -5.91 -5.72
N GLN A 44 6.83 -4.62 -5.99
CA GLN A 44 7.86 -3.60 -5.76
C GLN A 44 8.22 -3.48 -4.28
N LEU A 45 7.23 -3.41 -3.38
CA LEU A 45 7.47 -3.37 -1.93
C LEU A 45 8.19 -4.63 -1.43
N MET A 46 7.77 -5.82 -1.88
CA MET A 46 8.41 -7.08 -1.50
C MET A 46 9.87 -7.17 -1.95
N ALA A 47 10.19 -6.63 -3.14
CA ALA A 47 11.55 -6.60 -3.65
C ALA A 47 12.43 -5.57 -2.91
N GLU A 48 11.89 -4.39 -2.61
CA GLU A 48 12.63 -3.30 -1.95
C GLU A 48 12.72 -3.44 -0.42
N ARG A 49 11.79 -4.17 0.21
CA ARG A 49 11.72 -4.38 1.67
C ARG A 49 11.51 -5.87 1.99
N PRO A 50 12.45 -6.75 1.59
CA PRO A 50 12.27 -8.19 1.70
C PRO A 50 12.04 -8.61 3.15
N GLY A 51 11.00 -9.43 3.34
CA GLY A 51 10.64 -9.98 4.65
C GLY A 51 9.90 -9.02 5.60
N GLN A 52 9.82 -7.73 5.28
CA GLN A 52 9.25 -6.71 6.18
C GLN A 52 7.79 -6.39 5.92
N VAL A 53 7.22 -6.81 4.79
CA VAL A 53 5.89 -6.38 4.34
C VAL A 53 4.85 -7.47 4.62
N ASP A 54 3.78 -7.06 5.27
CA ASP A 54 2.50 -7.77 5.30
C ASP A 54 1.52 -7.13 4.33
N TRP A 55 0.78 -7.96 3.58
CA TRP A 55 -0.17 -7.53 2.56
C TRP A 55 -1.46 -8.32 2.69
N THR A 56 -2.59 -7.64 2.83
CA THR A 56 -3.91 -8.28 2.95
C THR A 56 -4.94 -7.49 2.18
N TYR A 57 -5.58 -8.13 1.20
CA TYR A 57 -6.75 -7.55 0.54
C TYR A 57 -7.91 -7.47 1.54
N LEU A 58 -8.53 -6.30 1.61
CA LEU A 58 -9.77 -6.06 2.36
C LEU A 58 -10.96 -5.96 1.42
N GLU A 59 -10.72 -5.54 0.17
CA GLU A 59 -11.71 -5.41 -0.89
C GLU A 59 -11.02 -5.55 -2.26
N GLU A 60 -11.61 -6.36 -3.14
CA GLU A 60 -11.05 -6.76 -4.43
C GLU A 60 -11.93 -6.33 -5.61
N GLY A 61 -12.18 -5.01 -5.73
CA GLY A 61 -12.82 -4.42 -6.90
C GLY A 61 -14.25 -4.89 -7.21
N PRO A 62 -14.82 -4.47 -8.35
CA PRO A 62 -14.22 -3.60 -9.37
C PRO A 62 -14.30 -2.10 -9.04
N GLU A 63 -15.19 -1.65 -8.15
CA GLU A 63 -15.34 -0.22 -7.86
C GLU A 63 -14.18 0.37 -7.05
N VAL A 64 -13.61 -0.41 -6.14
CA VAL A 64 -12.50 0.04 -5.29
C VAL A 64 -11.65 -1.15 -4.85
N TRP A 65 -10.36 -0.89 -4.71
CA TRP A 65 -9.39 -1.85 -4.20
C TRP A 65 -8.86 -1.34 -2.86
N ARG A 66 -9.01 -2.15 -1.81
CA ARG A 66 -8.54 -1.81 -0.47
C ARG A 66 -7.56 -2.88 0.01
N VAL A 67 -6.37 -2.45 0.40
CA VAL A 67 -5.31 -3.34 0.87
C VAL A 67 -4.77 -2.83 2.18
N ARG A 68 -4.75 -3.67 3.21
CA ARG A 68 -3.94 -3.41 4.41
C ARG A 68 -2.48 -3.75 4.12
N ILE A 69 -1.62 -2.75 4.29
CA ILE A 69 -0.16 -2.86 4.17
C ILE A 69 0.43 -2.66 5.57
N GLY A 70 1.12 -3.66 6.08
CA GLY A 70 1.71 -3.65 7.42
C GLY A 70 3.22 -3.89 7.39
N LYS A 71 3.92 -3.40 8.42
CA LYS A 71 5.34 -3.67 8.63
C LYS A 71 5.50 -4.74 9.70
N ARG A 72 6.23 -5.82 9.38
CA ARG A 72 6.59 -6.88 10.34
C ARG A 72 7.60 -6.40 11.37
#